data_AF-A0A8J2B825-F1
#
_entry.id   AF-A0A8J2B825-F1
#
_cell.length_a   1.000
_cell.length_b   1.000
_cell.length_c   1.000
_cell.angle_alpha   90.00
_cell.angle_beta   90.00
_cell.angle_gamma   90.00
#
_symmetry.space_group_name_H-M   'P 1'
#
loop_
_entity.id
_entity.type
_entity.pdbx_description
1 polymer ?
#
loop_
_entity_poly.entity_id
_entity_poly.type
_entity_poly.pdbx_seq_one_letter_code
_entity_poly.pdbx_strand_id
1 'polypeptide(L)'
;MSPPSKLKVKAYTYEEIAKHNRENDCWVVINGNVCDMTQWLPENEEDRKICLAGAGTDISEKWNKHKGPQGRDYLLVKCPWTVIGTVDTSDESSNIIANFNAKVNAEVMANKKKASYSLEEIQKHNKEGDAWVTIQGDVLNVTDFIYEHPGGKLVILNLAGKDATEDFLSIHPAEVYRKHAPYLIIGSLEDKNKPGKAGGLNAPLLDKAPEPEDEGDFPGIVGSVFYALRAVLTQIFATLFSIENFKLSNDRTGLTRSAIFMMFFMVIHAVGNLHIFLGPDDFNGYGYFYVRLYWTMGGLVKANIVEVYLMLAAILHVTIALKRTWDINRNYTITSGKLNLALSGSGLLIFMLIHLNQFRFGDTQKYYVRPPPVYYGGINWPGVTQLRLFWSQDESIEPVPVRDIYKLEFDLFQDAVWVVFYLLATCAFMGHMIWGWQKVVPCSAFAIPKKQINRVTWYGWIWMGLVALCYVSFPLYCYTQPMKTGALGQVG
;
A
#
# COMPACT_ATOMS: atom_id res chain seq x y z
N MET A 1 -8.62 56.65 19.13
CA MET A 1 -8.85 55.19 19.10
C MET A 1 -10.03 54.91 20.01
N SER A 2 -11.16 54.46 19.46
CA SER A 2 -12.31 54.03 20.26
C SER A 2 -11.93 52.79 21.09
N PRO A 3 -12.44 52.62 22.32
CA PRO A 3 -12.19 51.41 23.09
C PRO A 3 -12.71 50.19 22.31
N PRO A 4 -11.98 49.06 22.30
CA PRO A 4 -12.41 47.87 21.59
C PRO A 4 -13.78 47.44 22.11
N SER A 5 -14.70 47.19 21.18
CA SER A 5 -16.06 46.74 21.47
C SER A 5 -16.02 45.49 22.36
N LYS A 6 -16.76 45.53 23.47
CA LYS A 6 -16.95 44.38 24.36
C LYS A 6 -17.60 43.24 23.55
N LEU A 7 -16.81 42.27 23.09
CA LEU A 7 -17.30 41.01 22.56
C LEU A 7 -18.04 40.28 23.69
N LYS A 8 -19.34 40.02 23.48
CA LYS A 8 -20.18 39.29 24.43
C LYS A 8 -19.92 37.79 24.29
N VAL A 9 -19.45 37.14 25.35
CA VAL A 9 -19.46 35.67 25.45
C VAL A 9 -20.91 35.22 25.46
N LYS A 10 -21.22 34.14 24.73
CA LYS A 10 -22.58 33.63 24.60
C LYS A 10 -22.92 32.82 25.84
N ALA A 11 -23.84 33.35 26.64
CA ALA A 11 -24.44 32.64 27.76
C ALA A 11 -25.55 31.73 27.21
N TYR A 12 -25.64 30.51 27.74
CA TYR A 12 -26.65 29.53 27.36
C TYR A 12 -27.50 29.20 28.58
N THR A 13 -28.81 29.05 28.36
CA THR A 13 -29.70 28.56 29.40
C THR A 13 -29.67 27.04 29.46
N TYR A 14 -30.00 26.45 30.62
CA TYR A 14 -30.16 25.00 30.73
C TYR A 14 -31.21 24.44 29.75
N GLU A 15 -32.23 25.22 29.40
CA GLU A 15 -33.25 24.84 28.42
C GLU A 15 -32.69 24.73 27.00
N GLU A 16 -31.71 25.57 26.64
CA GLU A 16 -31.02 25.48 25.36
C GLU A 16 -30.09 24.27 25.33
N ILE A 17 -29.33 24.06 26.40
CA ILE A 17 -28.37 22.95 26.51
C ILE A 17 -29.09 21.60 26.48
N ALA A 18 -30.25 21.49 27.13
CA ALA A 18 -31.05 20.26 27.18
C ALA A 18 -31.53 19.77 25.80
N LYS A 19 -31.51 20.61 24.76
CA LYS A 19 -31.85 20.22 23.38
C LYS A 19 -30.76 19.38 22.72
N HIS A 20 -29.53 19.49 23.19
CA HIS A 20 -28.33 18.85 22.66
C HIS A 20 -27.97 17.61 23.49
N ASN A 21 -28.87 16.61 23.45
CA ASN A 21 -28.85 15.44 24.33
C ASN A 21 -28.64 14.09 23.61
N ARG A 22 -28.10 14.11 22.39
CA ARG A 22 -27.92 12.91 21.54
C ARG A 22 -26.45 12.68 21.25
N GLU A 23 -26.07 11.45 20.91
CA GLU A 23 -24.65 11.13 20.62
C GLU A 23 -24.07 11.96 19.46
N ASN A 24 -24.89 12.28 18.45
CA ASN A 24 -24.50 13.10 17.31
C ASN A 24 -24.86 14.59 17.48
N ASP A 25 -25.24 15.01 18.68
CA ASP A 25 -25.56 16.38 19.07
C ASP A 25 -25.51 16.48 20.61
N CYS A 26 -24.30 16.47 21.18
CA CYS A 26 -24.05 16.19 22.59
C CYS A 26 -23.37 17.39 23.27
N TRP A 27 -24.12 18.16 24.06
CA TRP A 27 -23.56 19.22 24.88
C TRP A 27 -23.57 18.84 26.36
N VAL A 28 -22.57 19.28 27.11
CA VAL A 28 -22.49 19.02 28.56
C VAL A 28 -22.02 20.28 29.28
N VAL A 29 -22.42 20.45 30.54
CA VAL A 29 -21.88 21.50 31.40
C VAL A 29 -20.85 20.89 32.35
N ILE A 30 -19.64 21.46 32.35
CA ILE A 30 -18.57 21.11 33.29
C ILE A 30 -18.02 22.38 33.91
N ASN A 31 -18.18 22.50 35.23
CA ASN A 31 -17.75 23.60 36.07
C ASN A 31 -18.21 24.97 35.52
N GLY A 32 -19.46 25.04 35.06
CA GLY A 32 -20.07 26.25 34.49
C GLY A 32 -19.74 26.54 33.02
N ASN A 33 -18.87 25.73 32.39
CA ASN A 33 -18.56 25.84 30.97
C ASN A 33 -19.47 24.92 30.15
N VAL A 34 -20.07 25.45 29.09
CA VAL A 34 -20.85 24.69 28.11
C VAL A 34 -19.89 24.12 27.08
N CYS A 35 -19.86 22.79 26.96
CA CYS A 35 -18.97 22.06 26.09
C CYS A 35 -19.76 21.34 24.99
N ASP A 36 -19.43 21.61 23.72
CA ASP A 36 -19.92 20.87 22.57
C ASP A 36 -19.01 19.66 22.29
N MET A 37 -19.53 18.47 22.52
CA MET A 37 -18.83 17.19 22.37
C MET A 37 -19.25 16.46 21.09
N THR A 38 -20.05 17.09 20.22
CA THR A 38 -20.68 16.46 19.05
C THR A 38 -19.67 15.88 18.06
N GLN A 39 -18.56 16.58 17.85
CA GLN A 39 -17.49 16.14 16.93
C GLN A 39 -16.34 15.44 17.66
N TRP A 40 -16.38 15.42 18.99
CA TRP A 40 -15.30 14.93 19.82
C TRP A 40 -15.88 14.36 21.13
N LEU A 41 -16.10 13.04 21.14
CA LEU A 41 -16.31 12.29 22.38
C LEU A 41 -14.97 11.75 22.88
N PRO A 42 -14.74 11.74 24.21
CA PRO A 42 -13.51 11.17 24.76
C PRO A 42 -13.30 9.72 24.32
N GLU A 43 -12.06 9.34 24.02
CA GLU A 43 -11.73 7.96 23.60
C GLU A 43 -11.74 6.99 24.78
N ASN A 44 -11.49 7.50 25.99
CA ASN A 44 -11.66 6.74 27.22
C ASN A 44 -13.14 6.36 27.39
N GLU A 45 -13.40 5.06 27.54
CA GLU A 45 -14.77 4.52 27.58
C GLU A 45 -15.58 5.03 28.78
N GLU A 46 -14.93 5.27 29.92
CA GLU A 46 -15.60 5.80 31.12
C GLU A 46 -15.94 7.28 30.96
N ASP A 47 -15.01 8.10 30.44
CA ASP A 47 -15.26 9.50 30.12
C ASP A 47 -16.41 9.65 29.11
N ARG A 48 -16.39 8.83 28.05
CA ARG A 48 -17.45 8.80 27.04
C ARG A 48 -18.80 8.45 27.66
N LYS A 49 -18.84 7.46 28.56
CA LYS A 49 -20.07 7.09 29.28
C LYS A 49 -20.57 8.23 30.15
N ILE A 50 -19.69 8.96 30.85
CA ILE A 50 -20.07 10.10 31.68
C ILE A 50 -20.68 11.23 30.83
N CYS A 51 -20.02 11.59 29.72
CA CYS A 51 -20.50 12.63 28.81
C CYS A 51 -21.83 12.26 28.16
N LEU A 52 -21.97 11.04 27.64
CA LEU A 52 -23.22 10.60 26.99
C LEU A 52 -24.37 10.44 27.98
N ALA A 53 -24.11 9.93 29.18
CA ALA A 53 -25.14 9.76 30.21
C ALA A 53 -25.67 11.10 30.76
N GLY A 54 -24.90 12.18 30.61
CA GLY A 54 -25.30 13.52 31.01
C GLY A 54 -25.43 14.50 29.85
N ALA A 55 -25.59 14.02 28.62
CA ALA A 55 -25.84 14.87 27.46
C ALA A 55 -27.06 15.78 27.72
N GLY A 56 -26.89 17.07 27.49
CA GLY A 56 -27.85 18.12 27.77
C GLY A 56 -27.92 18.57 29.25
N THR A 57 -27.02 18.13 30.12
CA THR A 57 -27.07 18.43 31.57
C THR A 57 -25.70 18.82 32.15
N ASP A 58 -25.69 19.24 33.42
CA ASP A 58 -24.46 19.49 34.18
C ASP A 58 -23.91 18.19 34.77
N ILE A 59 -22.68 17.85 34.36
CA ILE A 59 -21.98 16.64 34.77
C ILE A 59 -20.79 16.93 35.68
N SER A 60 -20.64 18.17 36.17
CA SER A 60 -19.47 18.64 36.93
C SER A 60 -19.12 17.73 38.09
N GLU A 61 -20.11 17.30 38.88
CA GLU A 61 -19.88 16.44 40.05
C GLU A 61 -19.32 15.07 39.65
N LYS A 62 -19.97 14.40 38.68
CA LYS A 62 -19.55 13.09 38.18
C LYS A 62 -18.18 13.16 37.50
N TRP A 63 -17.96 14.21 36.71
CA TRP A 63 -16.71 14.46 35.99
C TRP A 63 -15.54 14.71 36.94
N ASN A 64 -15.72 15.61 37.92
CA ASN A 64 -14.69 15.93 38.90
C ASN A 64 -14.38 14.74 39.81
N LYS A 65 -15.39 13.92 40.17
CA LYS A 65 -15.18 12.69 40.95
C LYS A 65 -14.38 11.65 40.16
N HIS A 66 -14.61 11.52 38.86
CA HIS A 66 -13.89 10.58 38.00
C HIS A 66 -12.44 11.04 37.72
N LYS A 67 -12.23 12.32 37.41
CA LYS A 67 -10.91 12.87 37.06
C LYS A 67 -10.06 13.35 38.24
N GLY A 68 -10.63 13.45 39.44
CA GLY A 68 -9.93 13.99 40.61
C GLY A 68 -9.54 15.46 40.45
N PRO A 69 -8.50 15.95 41.14
CA PRO A 69 -8.08 17.36 41.14
C PRO A 69 -7.75 17.93 39.74
N GLN A 70 -7.42 17.07 38.78
CA GLN A 70 -7.10 17.46 37.40
C GLN A 70 -8.36 17.73 36.55
N GLY A 71 -9.54 17.25 36.97
CA GLY A 71 -10.78 17.35 36.21
C GLY A 71 -11.30 18.76 36.00
N ARG A 72 -10.94 19.68 36.91
CA ARG A 72 -11.46 21.05 36.93
C ARG A 72 -11.03 21.86 35.70
N ASP A 73 -9.77 21.70 35.32
CA ASP A 73 -9.14 22.43 34.21
C ASP A 73 -8.85 21.53 33.01
N TYR A 74 -9.16 20.22 33.09
CA TYR A 74 -8.86 19.25 32.03
C TYR A 74 -9.35 19.71 30.66
N LEU A 75 -10.60 20.15 30.56
CA LEU A 75 -11.14 20.61 29.27
C LEU A 75 -10.56 21.97 28.84
N LEU A 76 -10.25 22.85 29.78
CA LEU A 76 -9.62 24.13 29.46
C LEU A 76 -8.17 23.99 28.97
N VAL A 77 -7.47 22.95 29.43
CA VAL A 77 -6.05 22.72 29.14
C VAL A 77 -5.86 21.74 27.98
N LYS A 78 -6.55 20.59 28.01
CA LYS A 78 -6.38 19.52 27.02
C LYS A 78 -7.31 19.65 25.83
N CYS A 79 -8.51 20.20 26.01
CA CYS A 79 -9.53 20.25 24.96
C CYS A 79 -10.27 21.60 24.88
N PRO A 80 -9.56 22.75 24.88
CA PRO A 80 -10.19 24.08 25.02
C PRO A 80 -11.22 24.40 23.94
N TRP A 81 -11.11 23.73 22.79
CA TRP A 81 -12.00 23.90 21.66
C TRP A 81 -13.42 23.35 21.87
N THR A 82 -13.63 22.46 22.85
CA THR A 82 -14.98 21.96 23.16
C THR A 82 -15.81 23.04 23.85
N VAL A 83 -15.18 24.02 24.50
CA VAL A 83 -15.88 25.05 25.27
C VAL A 83 -16.47 26.09 24.32
N ILE A 84 -17.80 26.17 24.28
CA ILE A 84 -18.55 27.07 23.40
C ILE A 84 -19.18 28.26 24.12
N GLY A 85 -19.24 28.24 25.45
CA GLY A 85 -19.77 29.34 26.27
C GLY A 85 -19.87 28.98 27.74
N THR A 86 -20.64 29.77 28.49
CA THR A 86 -20.91 29.52 29.91
C THR A 86 -22.40 29.38 30.15
N VAL A 87 -22.76 28.67 31.22
CA VAL A 87 -24.14 28.67 31.69
C VAL A 87 -24.44 30.05 32.27
N ASP A 88 -25.62 30.58 31.94
CA ASP A 88 -26.14 31.80 32.55
C ASP A 88 -26.36 31.57 34.05
N THR A 89 -25.32 31.85 34.84
CA THR A 89 -25.36 31.82 36.30
C THR A 89 -25.24 33.26 36.78
N SER A 90 -26.07 33.64 37.75
CA SER A 90 -26.14 34.99 38.32
C SER A 90 -24.90 35.38 39.15
N ASP A 91 -23.76 34.72 38.95
CA ASP A 91 -22.52 34.90 39.72
C ASP A 91 -21.42 35.48 38.81
N GLU A 92 -21.19 36.79 38.92
CA GLU A 92 -20.28 37.57 38.07
C GLU A 92 -18.81 37.14 38.19
N SER A 93 -18.43 36.52 39.32
CA SER A 93 -17.04 36.18 39.68
C SER A 93 -16.47 35.04 38.83
N SER A 94 -17.28 33.99 38.62
CA SER A 94 -16.99 32.80 37.81
C SER A 94 -16.86 33.15 36.34
N ASN A 95 -17.70 34.10 35.89
CA ASN A 95 -17.71 34.61 34.53
C ASN A 95 -16.41 35.36 34.20
N ILE A 96 -15.77 36.08 35.13
CA ILE A 96 -14.56 36.89 34.84
C ILE A 96 -13.33 36.03 34.48
N ILE A 97 -13.07 34.94 35.20
CA ILE A 97 -11.89 34.07 34.97
C ILE A 97 -12.08 33.22 33.70
N ALA A 98 -13.29 32.72 33.46
CA ALA A 98 -13.64 32.04 32.21
C ALA A 98 -13.57 33.00 31.00
N ASN A 99 -14.01 34.26 31.17
CA ASN A 99 -13.98 35.28 30.12
C ASN A 99 -12.57 35.71 29.71
N PHE A 100 -11.60 35.77 30.64
CA PHE A 100 -10.21 36.10 30.29
C PHE A 100 -9.57 34.99 29.45
N ASN A 101 -9.74 33.73 29.87
CA ASN A 101 -9.14 32.58 29.19
C ASN A 101 -9.82 32.28 27.84
N ALA A 102 -11.15 32.35 27.75
CA ALA A 102 -11.88 32.14 26.50
C ALA A 102 -11.60 33.25 25.47
N LYS A 103 -11.43 34.51 25.91
CA LYS A 103 -11.09 35.63 25.03
C LYS A 103 -9.69 35.48 24.42
N VAL A 104 -8.69 35.14 25.26
CA VAL A 104 -7.32 34.86 24.80
C VAL A 104 -7.33 33.69 23.83
N ASN A 105 -8.06 32.61 24.13
CA ASN A 105 -8.12 31.42 23.28
C ASN A 105 -8.82 31.68 21.94
N ALA A 106 -9.94 32.40 21.91
CA ALA A 106 -10.66 32.71 20.67
C ALA A 106 -9.87 33.67 19.75
N GLU A 107 -9.21 34.68 20.30
CA GLU A 107 -8.34 35.59 19.52
C GLU A 107 -7.09 34.87 18.99
N VAL A 108 -6.49 33.96 19.77
CA VAL A 108 -5.37 33.12 19.33
C VAL A 108 -5.77 32.16 18.21
N MET A 109 -6.94 31.52 18.30
CA MET A 109 -7.40 30.57 17.28
C MET A 109 -7.88 31.26 16.00
N ALA A 110 -8.51 32.44 16.11
CA ALA A 110 -8.91 33.24 14.95
C ALA A 110 -7.70 33.83 14.20
N ASN A 111 -6.62 34.19 14.91
CA ASN A 111 -5.37 34.64 14.29
C ASN A 111 -4.55 33.48 13.70
N LYS A 112 -4.52 32.29 14.33
CA LYS A 112 -3.90 31.07 13.77
C LYS A 112 -4.50 30.71 12.41
N LYS A 113 -5.83 30.77 12.23
CA LYS A 113 -6.45 30.37 10.94
C LYS A 113 -6.24 31.37 9.79
N LYS A 114 -5.69 32.56 10.06
CA LYS A 114 -5.44 33.63 9.07
C LYS A 114 -3.96 33.80 8.69
N ALA A 115 -3.05 33.14 9.39
CA ALA A 115 -1.62 33.21 9.11
C ALA A 115 -1.28 32.39 7.86
N SER A 116 -0.51 32.97 6.95
CA SER A 116 0.12 32.24 5.86
C SER A 116 1.59 32.00 6.17
N TYR A 117 2.12 30.83 5.81
CA TYR A 117 3.53 30.50 5.99
C TYR A 117 4.15 30.10 4.66
N SER A 118 5.39 30.53 4.43
CA SER A 118 6.19 30.05 3.32
C SER A 118 6.72 28.64 3.59
N LEU A 119 7.13 27.93 2.54
CA LEU A 119 7.73 26.61 2.70
C LEU A 119 9.06 26.68 3.47
N GLU A 120 9.83 27.74 3.27
CA GLU A 120 11.11 27.98 3.95
C GLU A 120 10.91 28.17 5.47
N GLU A 121 9.80 28.78 5.88
CA GLU A 121 9.47 28.92 7.30
C GLU A 121 9.09 27.58 7.90
N ILE A 122 8.19 26.84 7.24
CA ILE A 122 7.73 25.53 7.70
C ILE A 122 8.91 24.56 7.87
N GLN A 123 9.88 24.58 6.96
CA GLN A 123 11.08 23.73 7.01
C GLN A 123 11.94 23.91 8.26
N LYS A 124 11.85 25.06 8.95
CA LYS A 124 12.57 25.30 10.22
C LYS A 124 12.01 24.48 11.38
N HIS A 125 10.73 24.12 11.31
CA HIS A 125 9.99 23.41 12.36
C HIS A 125 10.02 21.89 12.12
N ASN A 126 11.20 21.29 12.27
CA ASN A 126 11.49 19.90 11.90
C ASN A 126 12.05 19.02 13.03
N LYS A 127 11.83 19.37 14.31
CA LYS A 127 12.41 18.68 15.49
C LYS A 127 11.34 18.19 16.46
N GLU A 128 11.70 17.27 17.36
CA GLU A 128 10.77 16.67 18.34
C GLU A 128 10.10 17.66 19.30
N GLY A 129 10.73 18.80 19.59
CA GLY A 129 10.12 19.88 20.38
C GLY A 129 9.58 21.04 19.54
N ASP A 130 9.61 20.92 18.20
CA ASP A 130 9.17 21.96 17.27
C ASP A 130 8.93 21.34 15.87
N ALA A 131 7.75 20.74 15.69
CA ALA A 131 7.41 19.95 14.51
C ALA A 131 6.12 20.46 13.85
N TRP A 132 6.25 20.97 12.62
CA TRP A 132 5.10 21.36 11.79
C TRP A 132 5.02 20.46 10.55
N VAL A 133 3.82 20.27 10.03
CA VAL A 133 3.59 19.54 8.77
C VAL A 133 2.57 20.29 7.93
N THR A 134 2.64 20.14 6.61
CA THR A 134 1.58 20.61 5.72
C THR A 134 0.71 19.44 5.27
N ILE A 135 -0.61 19.57 5.35
CA ILE A 135 -1.57 18.58 4.84
C ILE A 135 -2.65 19.33 4.07
N GLN A 136 -2.83 19.00 2.79
CA GLN A 136 -3.80 19.62 1.88
C GLN A 136 -3.70 21.17 1.82
N GLY A 137 -2.49 21.71 2.04
CA GLY A 137 -2.23 23.15 2.07
C GLY A 137 -2.49 23.84 3.41
N ASP A 138 -3.00 23.11 4.41
CA ASP A 138 -3.09 23.58 5.79
C ASP A 138 -1.76 23.31 6.51
N VAL A 139 -1.28 24.27 7.30
CA VAL A 139 -0.07 24.14 8.11
C VAL A 139 -0.48 23.74 9.52
N LEU A 140 -0.03 22.58 9.97
CA LEU A 140 -0.37 21.99 11.26
C LEU A 140 0.86 22.00 12.17
N ASN A 141 0.73 22.52 13.39
CA ASN A 141 1.70 22.30 14.44
C ASN A 141 1.36 20.97 15.14
N VAL A 142 2.23 19.98 14.98
CA VAL A 142 2.06 18.63 15.50
C VAL A 142 2.99 18.33 16.67
N THR A 143 3.68 19.34 17.21
CA THR A 143 4.70 19.21 18.26
C THR A 143 4.24 18.39 19.46
N ASP A 144 3.04 18.68 20.00
CA ASP A 144 2.51 17.92 21.13
C ASP A 144 1.82 16.63 20.67
N PHE A 145 1.26 16.63 19.47
CA PHE A 145 0.51 15.50 18.91
C PHE A 145 1.40 14.30 18.57
N ILE A 146 2.70 14.49 18.37
CA ILE A 146 3.63 13.37 18.08
C ILE A 146 3.62 12.29 19.17
N TYR A 147 3.36 12.66 20.43
CA TYR A 147 3.34 11.73 21.56
C TYR A 147 2.03 10.95 21.67
N GLU A 148 0.95 11.49 21.08
CA GLU A 148 -0.39 10.90 21.10
C GLU A 148 -0.68 10.08 19.83
N HIS A 149 0.20 10.14 18.83
CA HIS A 149 0.00 9.49 17.56
C HIS A 149 0.08 7.94 17.67
N PRO A 150 -0.97 7.19 17.30
CA PRO A 150 -1.01 5.73 17.43
C PRO A 150 0.07 4.98 16.62
N GLY A 151 0.56 5.58 15.53
CA GLY A 151 1.68 5.06 14.73
C GLY A 151 3.06 5.35 15.31
N GLY A 152 3.14 5.97 16.49
CA GLY A 152 4.36 6.40 17.16
C GLY A 152 4.89 7.75 16.67
N LYS A 153 5.70 8.43 17.50
CA LYS A 153 6.24 9.78 17.21
C LYS A 153 7.11 9.88 15.96
N LEU A 154 7.88 8.83 15.66
CA LEU A 154 8.89 8.84 14.60
C LEU A 154 8.27 9.02 13.20
N VAL A 155 7.04 8.55 12.98
CA VAL A 155 6.40 8.66 11.66
C VAL A 155 6.04 10.10 11.31
N ILE A 156 5.63 10.91 12.30
CA ILE A 156 5.37 12.33 12.11
C ILE A 156 6.68 13.11 12.01
N LEU A 157 7.68 12.78 12.86
CA LEU A 157 8.97 13.48 12.85
C LEU A 157 9.73 13.33 11.52
N ASN A 158 9.61 12.20 10.83
CA ASN A 158 10.21 12.02 9.49
C ASN A 158 9.65 12.98 8.44
N LEU A 159 8.44 13.50 8.68
CA LEU A 159 7.70 14.40 7.80
C LEU A 159 7.66 15.84 8.34
N ALA A 160 8.25 16.10 9.51
CA ALA A 160 8.29 17.44 10.08
C ALA A 160 9.06 18.41 9.15
N GLY A 161 8.52 19.60 9.00
CA GLY A 161 8.96 20.63 8.07
C GLY A 161 8.63 20.36 6.59
N LYS A 162 7.76 19.39 6.28
CA LYS A 162 7.43 18.99 4.90
C LYS A 162 5.92 18.95 4.64
N ASP A 163 5.57 18.86 3.37
CA ASP A 163 4.23 18.47 2.94
C ASP A 163 4.05 16.95 3.11
N ALA A 164 3.20 16.58 4.07
CA ALA A 164 2.88 15.22 4.46
C ALA A 164 1.55 14.73 3.84
N THR A 165 0.96 15.48 2.90
CA THR A 165 -0.37 15.19 2.34
C THR A 165 -0.47 13.79 1.75
N GLU A 166 0.50 13.40 0.91
CA GLU A 166 0.46 12.09 0.25
C GLU A 166 0.66 10.95 1.27
N ASP A 167 1.59 11.10 2.22
CA ASP A 167 1.85 10.12 3.27
C ASP A 167 0.65 9.94 4.20
N PHE A 168 0.06 11.05 4.65
CA PHE A 168 -1.11 11.05 5.53
C PHE A 168 -2.29 10.34 4.86
N LEU A 169 -2.65 10.71 3.63
CA LEU A 169 -3.76 10.13 2.88
C LEU A 169 -3.53 8.67 2.47
N SER A 170 -2.27 8.19 2.50
CA SER A 170 -1.95 6.81 2.16
C SER A 170 -2.24 5.81 3.28
N ILE A 171 -2.39 6.28 4.52
CA ILE A 171 -2.56 5.46 5.72
C ILE A 171 -3.85 5.81 6.47
N HIS A 172 -4.29 7.08 6.42
CA HIS A 172 -5.42 7.55 7.20
C HIS A 172 -6.67 7.80 6.34
N PRO A 173 -7.86 7.33 6.75
CA PRO A 173 -9.10 7.74 6.11
C PRO A 173 -9.36 9.23 6.35
N ALA A 174 -10.07 9.88 5.43
CA ALA A 174 -10.34 11.33 5.47
C ALA A 174 -11.05 11.80 6.75
N GLU A 175 -11.71 10.90 7.47
CA GLU A 175 -12.35 11.18 8.76
C GLU A 175 -11.34 11.51 9.87
N VAL A 176 -10.15 10.90 9.85
CA VAL A 176 -9.09 11.20 10.82
C VAL A 176 -8.64 12.65 10.68
N TYR A 177 -8.53 13.15 9.44
CA TYR A 177 -8.23 14.56 9.20
C TYR A 177 -9.29 15.46 9.81
N ARG A 178 -10.58 15.19 9.53
CA ARG A 178 -11.69 15.99 10.07
C ARG A 178 -11.74 15.99 11.60
N LYS A 179 -11.39 14.86 12.23
CA LYS A 179 -11.41 14.71 13.68
C LYS A 179 -10.26 15.43 14.38
N HIS A 180 -9.04 15.40 13.83
CA HIS A 180 -7.84 15.87 14.54
C HIS A 180 -7.23 17.15 13.98
N ALA A 181 -7.28 17.37 12.66
CA ALA A 181 -6.63 18.52 12.03
C ALA A 181 -7.14 19.89 12.52
N PRO A 182 -8.45 20.12 12.77
CA PRO A 182 -8.95 21.43 13.18
C PRO A 182 -8.23 22.05 14.39
N TYR A 183 -7.67 21.22 15.27
CA TYR A 183 -7.00 21.64 16.51
C TYR A 183 -5.49 21.84 16.34
N LEU A 184 -4.92 21.33 15.25
CA LEU A 184 -3.49 21.37 14.95
C LEU A 184 -3.16 22.48 13.95
N ILE A 185 -4.15 22.96 13.18
CA ILE A 185 -3.95 23.98 12.14
C ILE A 185 -3.54 25.31 12.78
N ILE A 186 -2.39 25.82 12.34
CA ILE A 186 -1.82 27.11 12.73
C ILE A 186 -1.79 28.14 11.59
N GLY A 187 -2.23 27.76 10.38
CA GLY A 187 -2.36 28.62 9.21
C GLY A 187 -2.41 27.84 7.90
N SER A 188 -2.09 28.48 6.78
CA SER A 188 -2.09 27.89 5.43
C SER A 188 -0.81 28.19 4.64
N LEU A 189 -0.47 27.35 3.67
CA LEU A 189 0.70 27.57 2.81
C LEU A 189 0.48 28.77 1.86
N GLU A 190 1.46 29.66 1.75
CA GLU A 190 1.38 30.92 0.97
C GLU A 190 1.12 30.73 -0.53
N ASP A 191 1.53 29.61 -1.12
CA ASP A 191 1.54 29.42 -2.56
C ASP A 191 0.85 28.09 -2.94
N LYS A 192 -0.50 28.08 -2.96
CA LYS A 192 -1.33 26.88 -3.25
C LYS A 192 -1.07 26.24 -4.64
N ASN A 193 -0.32 26.90 -5.52
CA ASN A 193 -0.10 26.53 -6.92
C ASN A 193 1.33 26.08 -7.28
N LYS A 194 2.26 25.96 -6.31
CA LYS A 194 3.56 25.31 -6.57
C LYS A 194 3.55 23.91 -5.97
N PRO A 195 3.71 22.82 -6.75
CA PRO A 195 4.14 21.56 -6.18
C PRO A 195 5.50 21.82 -5.55
N GLY A 196 5.62 21.66 -4.23
CA GLY A 196 6.88 21.83 -3.52
C GLY A 196 7.95 21.00 -4.23
N LYS A 197 8.93 21.67 -4.84
CA LYS A 197 10.12 21.00 -5.35
C LYS A 197 10.78 20.31 -4.17
N ALA A 198 11.03 19.02 -4.30
CA ALA A 198 11.92 18.29 -3.42
C ALA A 198 13.26 19.04 -3.33
N GLY A 199 13.52 19.66 -2.18
CA GLY A 199 14.84 20.18 -1.83
C GLY A 199 15.75 19.00 -1.53
N GLY A 200 16.57 18.62 -2.50
CA GLY A 200 17.65 17.66 -2.32
C GLY A 200 18.79 18.27 -1.50
N LEU A 201 19.25 17.47 -0.54
CA LEU A 201 20.61 17.29 -0.01
C LEU A 201 21.58 18.49 0.05
N ASN A 202 22.04 18.73 1.29
CA ASN A 202 23.31 19.35 1.75
C ASN A 202 23.24 20.79 2.29
N ALA A 203 23.10 20.91 3.60
CA ALA A 203 23.76 21.91 4.43
C ALA A 203 24.38 21.20 5.67
N PRO A 204 25.53 21.66 6.19
CA PRO A 204 26.46 20.85 6.97
C PRO A 204 26.00 20.69 8.42
N LEU A 205 25.91 19.44 8.89
CA LEU A 205 25.64 19.13 10.29
C LEU A 205 26.94 19.25 11.09
N LEU A 206 26.98 20.19 12.04
CA LEU A 206 27.86 20.10 13.19
C LEU A 206 27.33 19.01 14.12
N ASP A 207 28.17 17.99 14.27
CA ASP A 207 28.16 16.78 15.09
C ASP A 207 27.08 16.61 16.17
N LYS A 208 26.23 15.58 15.96
CA LYS A 208 25.71 14.74 17.04
C LYS A 208 25.78 13.29 16.59
N ALA A 209 26.35 12.42 17.44
CA ALA A 209 26.60 11.02 17.13
C ALA A 209 25.32 10.29 16.66
N PRO A 210 25.41 9.43 15.63
CA PRO A 210 24.24 8.77 15.05
C PRO A 210 23.64 7.78 16.06
N GLU A 211 22.35 7.91 16.34
CA GLU A 211 21.56 6.78 16.82
C GLU A 211 21.60 5.68 15.74
N PRO A 212 21.70 4.39 16.11
CA PRO A 212 21.96 3.33 15.15
C PRO A 212 20.80 3.22 14.16
N GLU A 213 21.05 3.68 12.94
CA GLU A 213 20.16 3.50 11.81
C GLU A 213 19.90 2.00 11.63
N ASP A 214 18.64 1.57 11.78
CA ASP A 214 18.18 0.19 11.70
C ASP A 214 18.60 -0.47 10.38
N GLU A 215 19.72 -1.19 10.43
CA GLU A 215 20.24 -2.03 9.35
C GLU A 215 19.61 -3.44 9.36
N GLY A 216 18.76 -3.70 10.38
CA GLY A 216 18.31 -5.02 10.80
C GLY A 216 19.42 -5.86 11.42
N ASP A 217 19.04 -7.01 11.98
CA ASP A 217 19.95 -8.00 12.59
C ASP A 217 21.08 -8.48 11.66
N PHE A 218 20.89 -8.38 10.34
CA PHE A 218 21.87 -8.76 9.34
C PHE A 218 22.29 -7.55 8.49
N PRO A 219 23.47 -6.96 8.73
CA PRO A 219 23.95 -5.83 7.93
C PRO A 219 24.56 -6.27 6.59
N GLY A 220 24.81 -5.28 5.72
CA GLY A 220 25.55 -5.48 4.48
C GLY A 220 24.81 -6.25 3.37
N ILE A 221 25.58 -6.77 2.41
CA ILE A 221 25.09 -7.46 1.20
C ILE A 221 24.29 -8.72 1.56
N VAL A 222 24.83 -9.54 2.47
CA VAL A 222 24.18 -10.78 2.93
C VAL A 222 22.83 -10.47 3.56
N GLY A 223 22.78 -9.43 4.40
CA GLY A 223 21.56 -8.91 4.99
C GLY A 223 20.51 -8.49 3.97
N SER A 224 20.90 -7.68 2.99
CA SER A 224 20.00 -7.25 1.91
C SER A 224 19.38 -8.44 1.15
N VAL A 225 20.17 -9.45 0.80
CA VAL A 225 19.66 -10.65 0.12
C VAL A 225 18.69 -11.42 1.03
N PHE A 226 19.06 -11.59 2.31
CA PHE A 226 18.20 -12.24 3.30
C PHE A 226 16.86 -11.52 3.45
N TYR A 227 16.85 -10.19 3.62
CA TYR A 227 15.62 -9.42 3.76
C TYR A 227 14.75 -9.45 2.50
N ALA A 228 15.35 -9.40 1.32
CA ALA A 228 14.62 -9.52 0.06
C ALA A 228 13.92 -10.89 -0.04
N LEU A 229 14.65 -11.98 0.21
CA LEU A 229 14.10 -13.34 0.16
C LEU A 229 13.02 -13.55 1.22
N ARG A 230 13.30 -13.14 2.47
CA ARG A 230 12.33 -13.22 3.57
C ARG A 230 11.04 -12.48 3.23
N ALA A 231 11.14 -11.26 2.68
CA ALA A 231 9.97 -10.47 2.31
C ALA A 231 9.14 -11.16 1.23
N VAL A 232 9.78 -11.61 0.14
CA VAL A 232 9.09 -12.31 -0.96
C VAL A 232 8.40 -13.58 -0.46
N LEU A 233 9.12 -14.43 0.30
CA LEU A 233 8.56 -15.65 0.86
C LEU A 233 7.39 -15.34 1.79
N THR A 234 7.53 -14.37 2.70
CA THR A 234 6.46 -13.97 3.62
C THR A 234 5.21 -13.53 2.87
N GLN A 235 5.36 -12.76 1.78
CA GLN A 235 4.20 -12.35 0.97
C GLN A 235 3.55 -13.53 0.24
N ILE A 236 4.34 -14.47 -0.30
CA ILE A 236 3.80 -15.68 -0.94
C ILE A 236 2.99 -16.49 0.09
N PHE A 237 3.57 -16.77 1.26
CA PHE A 237 2.88 -17.48 2.35
C PHE A 237 1.62 -16.75 2.81
N ALA A 238 1.69 -15.44 3.03
CA ALA A 238 0.52 -14.65 3.42
C ALA A 238 -0.59 -14.67 2.34
N THR A 239 -0.23 -14.73 1.06
CA THR A 239 -1.21 -14.81 -0.04
C THR A 239 -1.88 -16.19 -0.09
N LEU A 240 -1.17 -17.26 0.29
CA LEU A 240 -1.70 -18.63 0.29
C LEU A 240 -2.54 -18.95 1.54
N PHE A 241 -2.20 -18.39 2.71
CA PHE A 241 -2.75 -18.83 4.00
C PHE A 241 -3.52 -17.75 4.77
N SER A 242 -3.44 -16.47 4.40
CA SER A 242 -4.17 -15.39 5.09
C SER A 242 -5.46 -15.04 4.35
N ILE A 243 -6.50 -15.87 4.53
CA ILE A 243 -7.86 -15.55 4.10
C ILE A 243 -8.54 -14.77 5.22
N GLU A 244 -8.40 -13.45 5.22
CA GLU A 244 -9.41 -12.61 5.84
C GLU A 244 -10.48 -12.29 4.79
N ASN A 245 -11.75 -12.26 5.22
CA ASN A 245 -12.93 -12.00 4.38
C ASN A 245 -12.64 -10.94 3.30
N PHE A 246 -13.17 -11.13 2.07
CA PHE A 246 -13.10 -10.17 0.96
C PHE A 246 -13.60 -8.77 1.39
N LYS A 247 -12.73 -8.00 2.02
CA LYS A 247 -12.90 -6.57 2.26
C LYS A 247 -12.16 -5.89 1.13
N LEU A 248 -12.90 -5.19 0.27
CA LEU A 248 -12.31 -4.19 -0.62
C LEU A 248 -11.79 -3.04 0.25
N SER A 249 -10.60 -3.21 0.85
CA SER A 249 -9.89 -2.13 1.53
C SER A 249 -9.10 -1.33 0.51
N ASN A 250 -8.91 -0.03 0.77
CA ASN A 250 -8.04 0.82 -0.05
C ASN A 250 -6.53 0.63 0.28
N ASP A 251 -6.18 -0.44 1.00
CA ASP A 251 -4.82 -0.70 1.44
C ASP A 251 -3.92 -1.18 0.28
N ARG A 252 -2.60 -1.00 0.43
CA ARG A 252 -1.63 -1.48 -0.56
C ARG A 252 -1.34 -2.97 -0.42
N THR A 253 -1.87 -3.63 0.60
CA THR A 253 -1.52 -4.99 1.00
C THR A 253 -2.02 -5.99 -0.03
N GLY A 254 -3.29 -5.90 -0.43
CA GLY A 254 -3.86 -6.79 -1.46
C GLY A 254 -3.18 -6.65 -2.83
N LEU A 255 -2.85 -5.42 -3.22
CA LEU A 255 -2.10 -5.16 -4.46
C LEU A 255 -0.67 -5.72 -4.39
N THR A 256 0.00 -5.56 -3.25
CA THR A 256 1.37 -6.06 -3.05
C THR A 256 1.41 -7.59 -3.05
N ARG A 257 0.48 -8.24 -2.34
CA ARG A 257 0.36 -9.70 -2.30
C ARG A 257 0.11 -10.30 -3.67
N SER A 258 -0.86 -9.77 -4.41
CA SER A 258 -1.15 -10.21 -5.78
C SER A 258 0.04 -9.96 -6.74
N ALA A 259 0.73 -8.82 -6.63
CA ALA A 259 1.91 -8.53 -7.44
C ALA A 259 3.05 -9.53 -7.20
N ILE A 260 3.35 -9.86 -5.94
CA ILE A 260 4.41 -10.81 -5.60
C ILE A 260 4.05 -12.23 -6.01
N PHE A 261 2.80 -12.63 -5.85
CA PHE A 261 2.34 -13.92 -6.34
C PHE A 261 2.50 -14.03 -7.86
N MET A 262 2.07 -13.01 -8.61
CA MET A 262 2.24 -12.98 -10.07
C MET A 262 3.73 -12.98 -10.44
N MET A 263 4.58 -12.22 -9.74
CA MET A 263 6.03 -12.24 -9.96
C MET A 263 6.63 -13.64 -9.76
N PHE A 264 6.19 -14.38 -8.73
CA PHE A 264 6.61 -15.76 -8.51
C PHE A 264 6.24 -16.67 -9.69
N PHE A 265 5.02 -16.55 -10.19
CA PHE A 265 4.61 -17.29 -11.39
C PHE A 265 5.44 -16.90 -12.62
N MET A 266 5.74 -15.61 -12.81
CA MET A 266 6.59 -15.17 -13.92
C MET A 266 7.98 -15.82 -13.89
N VAL A 267 8.55 -16.09 -12.71
CA VAL A 267 9.81 -16.85 -12.61
C VAL A 267 9.65 -18.25 -13.15
N ILE A 268 8.62 -18.95 -12.68
CA ILE A 268 8.34 -20.33 -13.08
C ILE A 268 8.07 -20.38 -14.58
N HIS A 269 7.31 -19.41 -15.10
CA HIS A 269 7.02 -19.31 -16.53
C HIS A 269 8.30 -19.05 -17.35
N ALA A 270 9.15 -18.11 -16.93
CA ALA A 270 10.42 -17.82 -17.60
C ALA A 270 11.35 -19.03 -17.62
N VAL A 271 11.50 -19.73 -16.48
CA VAL A 271 12.31 -20.96 -16.37
C VAL A 271 11.72 -22.08 -17.22
N GLY A 272 10.41 -22.27 -17.17
CA GLY A 272 9.70 -23.24 -18.00
C GLY A 272 9.95 -23.03 -19.49
N ASN A 273 9.99 -21.78 -19.93
CA ASN A 273 10.29 -21.44 -21.32
C ASN A 273 11.72 -21.80 -21.74
N LEU A 274 12.69 -21.89 -20.81
CA LEU A 274 14.06 -22.34 -21.13
C LEU A 274 14.11 -23.81 -21.58
N HIS A 275 13.08 -24.61 -21.30
CA HIS A 275 13.01 -26.00 -21.77
C HIS A 275 12.97 -26.09 -23.31
N ILE A 276 12.66 -24.99 -24.01
CA ILE A 276 12.70 -24.92 -25.47
C ILE A 276 14.09 -25.29 -26.03
N PHE A 277 15.15 -24.99 -25.28
CA PHE A 277 16.52 -25.28 -25.69
C PHE A 277 16.83 -26.79 -25.64
N LEU A 278 16.04 -27.56 -24.88
CA LEU A 278 16.22 -29.00 -24.69
C LEU A 278 15.49 -29.83 -25.76
N GLY A 279 14.56 -29.23 -26.50
CA GLY A 279 13.86 -29.85 -27.62
C GLY A 279 12.40 -30.24 -27.30
N PRO A 280 11.70 -30.82 -28.28
CA PRO A 280 10.24 -31.04 -28.21
C PRO A 280 9.82 -32.03 -27.13
N ASP A 281 10.57 -33.11 -26.89
CA ASP A 281 10.21 -34.12 -25.87
C ASP A 281 10.14 -33.48 -24.47
N ASP A 282 11.13 -32.63 -24.16
CA ASP A 282 11.28 -32.02 -22.85
C ASP A 282 10.32 -30.83 -22.66
N PHE A 283 10.18 -29.99 -23.68
CA PHE A 283 9.27 -28.84 -23.65
C PHE A 283 7.80 -29.27 -23.60
N ASN A 284 7.38 -30.21 -24.46
CA ASN A 284 6.02 -30.74 -24.43
C ASN A 284 5.79 -31.60 -23.17
N GLY A 285 6.81 -32.29 -22.66
CA GLY A 285 6.77 -32.98 -21.37
C GLY A 285 6.52 -32.04 -20.20
N TYR A 286 7.23 -30.90 -20.15
CA TYR A 286 6.99 -29.84 -19.16
C TYR A 286 5.56 -29.29 -19.24
N GLY A 287 5.08 -28.99 -20.46
CA GLY A 287 3.71 -28.55 -20.68
C GLY A 287 2.67 -29.57 -20.19
N TYR A 288 2.93 -30.87 -20.43
CA TYR A 288 2.10 -31.97 -19.95
C TYR A 288 2.09 -32.10 -18.42
N PHE A 289 3.24 -31.93 -17.76
CA PHE A 289 3.32 -31.91 -16.31
C PHE A 289 2.45 -30.80 -15.70
N TYR A 290 2.55 -29.58 -16.24
CA TYR A 290 1.82 -28.42 -15.72
C TYR A 290 0.30 -28.60 -15.78
N VAL A 291 -0.23 -29.10 -16.92
CA VAL A 291 -1.68 -29.29 -17.06
C VAL A 291 -2.22 -30.34 -16.10
N ARG A 292 -1.41 -31.30 -15.63
CA ARG A 292 -1.83 -32.36 -14.71
C ARG A 292 -2.00 -31.93 -13.25
N LEU A 293 -1.66 -30.69 -12.89
CA LEU A 293 -1.88 -30.13 -11.56
C LEU A 293 -3.37 -29.81 -11.30
N TYR A 294 -4.23 -30.82 -11.49
CA TYR A 294 -5.66 -30.73 -11.23
C TYR A 294 -5.96 -30.96 -9.76
N TRP A 295 -6.79 -30.09 -9.20
CA TRP A 295 -7.42 -30.32 -7.90
C TRP A 295 -8.93 -30.47 -8.09
N THR A 296 -9.51 -31.43 -7.38
CA THR A 296 -10.95 -31.60 -7.30
C THR A 296 -11.46 -30.90 -6.05
N MET A 297 -12.15 -29.76 -6.19
CA MET A 297 -12.89 -29.17 -5.07
C MET A 297 -14.09 -30.07 -4.73
N GLY A 298 -13.90 -31.02 -3.81
CA GLY A 298 -14.96 -31.93 -3.37
C GLY A 298 -15.52 -32.85 -4.45
N GLY A 299 -14.76 -33.13 -5.53
CA GLY A 299 -15.17 -34.03 -6.62
C GLY A 299 -16.09 -33.43 -7.69
N LEU A 300 -16.54 -32.17 -7.55
CA LEU A 300 -17.55 -31.56 -8.42
C LEU A 300 -16.97 -30.82 -9.64
N VAL A 301 -15.76 -30.26 -9.52
CA VAL A 301 -15.08 -29.54 -10.62
C VAL A 301 -13.63 -29.98 -10.68
N LYS A 302 -13.20 -30.48 -11.85
CA LYS A 302 -11.78 -30.68 -12.18
C LYS A 302 -11.24 -29.35 -12.70
N ALA A 303 -10.48 -28.63 -11.87
CA ALA A 303 -9.82 -27.39 -12.27
C ALA A 303 -8.32 -27.48 -12.01
N ASN A 304 -7.51 -26.93 -12.92
CA ASN A 304 -6.08 -26.80 -12.70
C ASN A 304 -5.87 -25.74 -11.62
N ILE A 305 -5.24 -26.12 -10.50
CA ILE A 305 -5.15 -25.25 -9.31
C ILE A 305 -4.34 -23.99 -9.61
N VAL A 306 -3.29 -24.13 -10.44
CA VAL A 306 -2.42 -23.01 -10.79
C VAL A 306 -3.16 -22.03 -11.69
N GLU A 307 -3.92 -22.52 -12.67
CA GLU A 307 -4.74 -21.67 -13.56
C GLU A 307 -5.83 -20.91 -12.80
N VAL A 308 -6.55 -21.58 -11.90
CA VAL A 308 -7.58 -20.92 -11.07
C VAL A 308 -6.96 -19.84 -10.22
N TYR A 309 -5.85 -20.14 -9.54
CA TYR A 309 -5.21 -19.18 -8.67
C TYR A 309 -4.65 -17.99 -9.46
N LEU A 310 -4.00 -18.22 -10.61
CA LEU A 310 -3.50 -17.16 -11.48
C LEU A 310 -4.62 -16.26 -11.99
N MET A 311 -5.75 -16.84 -12.39
CA MET A 311 -6.92 -16.08 -12.81
C MET A 311 -7.44 -15.20 -11.67
N LEU A 312 -7.60 -15.75 -10.46
CA LEU A 312 -8.05 -14.98 -9.29
C LEU A 312 -7.05 -13.89 -8.91
N ALA A 313 -5.75 -14.19 -8.92
CA ALA A 313 -4.69 -13.22 -8.63
C ALA A 313 -4.65 -12.10 -9.66
N ALA A 314 -4.80 -12.41 -10.95
CA ALA A 314 -4.84 -11.43 -12.04
C ALA A 314 -6.09 -10.54 -11.94
N ILE A 315 -7.27 -11.12 -11.70
CA ILE A 315 -8.51 -10.35 -11.49
C ILE A 315 -8.33 -9.41 -10.30
N LEU A 316 -7.87 -9.92 -9.16
CA LEU A 316 -7.64 -9.11 -7.97
C LEU A 316 -6.65 -7.97 -8.23
N HIS A 317 -5.52 -8.28 -8.87
CA HIS A 317 -4.47 -7.31 -9.18
C HIS A 317 -5.00 -6.19 -10.09
N VAL A 318 -5.68 -6.55 -11.18
CA VAL A 318 -6.26 -5.61 -12.14
C VAL A 318 -7.36 -4.77 -11.49
N THR A 319 -8.29 -5.39 -10.77
CA THR A 319 -9.41 -4.66 -10.14
C THR A 319 -8.92 -3.67 -9.09
N ILE A 320 -8.00 -4.06 -8.20
CA ILE A 320 -7.45 -3.16 -7.19
C ILE A 320 -6.60 -2.06 -7.85
N ALA A 321 -5.78 -2.40 -8.85
CA ALA A 321 -4.96 -1.42 -9.56
C ALA A 321 -5.81 -0.36 -10.28
N LEU A 322 -6.88 -0.78 -10.97
CA LEU A 322 -7.80 0.13 -11.66
C LEU A 322 -8.57 1.00 -10.67
N LYS A 323 -9.14 0.43 -9.60
CA LYS A 323 -9.84 1.19 -8.56
C LYS A 323 -8.93 2.23 -7.92
N ARG A 324 -7.70 1.84 -7.57
CA ARG A 324 -6.72 2.75 -6.99
C ARG A 324 -6.34 3.87 -7.96
N THR A 325 -6.16 3.54 -9.23
CA THR A 325 -5.88 4.55 -10.26
C THR A 325 -7.03 5.54 -10.39
N TRP A 326 -8.28 5.06 -10.37
CA TRP A 326 -9.47 5.90 -10.39
C TRP A 326 -9.54 6.86 -9.19
N ASP A 327 -9.30 6.36 -7.98
CA ASP A 327 -9.34 7.17 -6.75
C ASP A 327 -8.25 8.27 -6.75
N ILE A 328 -7.11 8.00 -7.36
CA ILE A 328 -5.95 8.90 -7.46
C ILE A 328 -6.13 9.95 -8.58
N ASN A 329 -6.89 9.66 -9.64
CA ASN A 329 -6.85 10.40 -10.91
C ASN A 329 -7.74 11.61 -11.08
N ARG A 330 -8.27 12.22 -10.01
CA ARG A 330 -9.10 13.42 -10.21
C ARG A 330 -8.37 14.63 -10.81
N ASN A 331 -7.02 14.68 -10.82
CA ASN A 331 -6.23 15.83 -11.30
C ASN A 331 -4.89 15.50 -12.05
N TYR A 332 -4.65 14.28 -12.55
CA TYR A 332 -3.37 13.93 -13.19
C TYR A 332 -3.39 13.97 -14.72
N THR A 333 -2.32 14.50 -15.32
CA THR A 333 -2.06 14.47 -16.76
C THR A 333 -1.19 13.26 -17.16
N ILE A 334 -1.34 12.77 -18.38
CA ILE A 334 -0.56 11.64 -18.93
C ILE A 334 0.95 11.93 -18.92
N THR A 335 1.34 13.19 -19.08
CA THR A 335 2.75 13.64 -19.10
C THR A 335 3.42 13.64 -17.72
N SER A 336 2.66 13.49 -16.63
CA SER A 336 3.22 13.51 -15.26
C SER A 336 4.01 12.25 -14.88
N GLY A 337 3.95 11.18 -15.68
CA GLY A 337 4.56 9.87 -15.37
C GLY A 337 3.87 9.10 -14.24
N LYS A 338 2.95 9.75 -13.49
CA LYS A 338 2.18 9.13 -12.39
C LYS A 338 1.23 8.01 -12.87
N LEU A 339 0.97 7.95 -14.19
CA LEU A 339 0.14 6.93 -14.83
C LEU A 339 0.92 5.77 -15.45
N ASN A 340 2.25 5.78 -15.41
CA ASN A 340 3.06 4.79 -16.13
C ASN A 340 2.71 3.35 -15.74
N LEU A 341 2.47 3.07 -14.46
CA LEU A 341 2.12 1.74 -13.98
C LEU A 341 0.72 1.31 -14.45
N ALA A 342 -0.25 2.23 -14.47
CA ALA A 342 -1.59 1.96 -14.96
C ALA A 342 -1.61 1.74 -16.48
N LEU A 343 -0.93 2.60 -17.25
CA LEU A 343 -0.86 2.51 -18.70
C LEU A 343 -0.11 1.26 -19.16
N SER A 344 1.05 0.96 -18.56
CA SER A 344 1.79 -0.27 -18.85
C SER A 344 0.99 -1.50 -18.45
N GLY A 345 0.29 -1.49 -17.30
CA GLY A 345 -0.58 -2.58 -16.87
C GLY A 345 -1.74 -2.84 -17.83
N SER A 346 -2.40 -1.79 -18.33
CA SER A 346 -3.45 -1.92 -19.35
C SER A 346 -2.93 -2.47 -20.68
N GLY A 347 -1.77 -2.01 -21.14
CA GLY A 347 -1.12 -2.56 -22.34
C GLY A 347 -0.76 -4.04 -22.17
N LEU A 348 -0.23 -4.41 -21.00
CA LEU A 348 0.09 -5.80 -20.67
C LEU A 348 -1.15 -6.68 -20.54
N LEU A 349 -2.29 -6.14 -20.11
CA LEU A 349 -3.55 -6.88 -20.10
C LEU A 349 -3.97 -7.28 -21.52
N ILE A 350 -3.87 -6.35 -22.48
CA ILE A 350 -4.15 -6.64 -23.90
C ILE A 350 -3.17 -7.70 -24.42
N PHE A 351 -1.88 -7.55 -24.13
CA PHE A 351 -0.87 -8.54 -24.47
C PHE A 351 -1.21 -9.91 -23.88
N MET A 352 -1.60 -10.00 -22.61
CA MET A 352 -1.95 -11.26 -21.96
C MET A 352 -3.14 -11.96 -22.63
N LEU A 353 -4.14 -11.20 -23.11
CA LEU A 353 -5.25 -11.79 -23.87
C LEU A 353 -4.75 -12.41 -25.18
N ILE A 354 -3.87 -11.72 -25.91
CA ILE A 354 -3.25 -12.23 -27.15
C ILE A 354 -2.40 -13.47 -26.85
N HIS A 355 -1.52 -13.38 -25.85
CA HIS A 355 -0.60 -14.42 -25.43
C HIS A 355 -1.32 -15.71 -25.00
N LEU A 356 -2.37 -15.59 -24.16
CA LEU A 356 -3.17 -16.74 -23.75
C LEU A 356 -3.94 -17.33 -24.94
N ASN A 357 -4.49 -16.51 -25.82
CA ASN A 357 -5.16 -17.02 -27.00
C ASN A 357 -4.21 -17.82 -27.92
N GLN A 358 -2.97 -17.36 -28.08
CA GLN A 358 -1.98 -18.05 -28.90
C GLN A 358 -1.49 -19.35 -28.26
N PHE A 359 -0.98 -19.33 -27.02
CA PHE A 359 -0.28 -20.48 -26.45
C PHE A 359 -1.16 -21.37 -25.57
N ARG A 360 -2.08 -20.76 -24.80
CA ARG A 360 -2.95 -21.53 -23.92
C ARG A 360 -4.14 -22.12 -24.67
N PHE A 361 -4.80 -21.33 -25.50
CA PHE A 361 -6.04 -21.73 -26.19
C PHE A 361 -5.87 -22.03 -27.68
N GLY A 362 -4.71 -21.74 -28.26
CA GLY A 362 -4.47 -21.97 -29.69
C GLY A 362 -4.46 -23.45 -30.04
N ASP A 363 -4.91 -23.78 -31.24
CA ASP A 363 -4.89 -25.15 -31.71
C ASP A 363 -3.45 -25.66 -31.90
N THR A 364 -3.22 -26.91 -31.51
CA THR A 364 -1.92 -27.57 -31.65
C THR A 364 -2.11 -28.93 -32.28
N GLN A 365 -1.11 -29.37 -33.04
CA GLN A 365 -1.02 -30.77 -33.43
C GLN A 365 -0.81 -31.66 -32.19
N LYS A 366 -1.10 -32.95 -32.34
CA LYS A 366 -0.78 -33.94 -31.31
C LYS A 366 0.72 -34.25 -31.36
N TYR A 367 1.34 -34.28 -30.20
CA TYR A 367 2.67 -34.82 -29.96
C TYR A 367 2.55 -35.99 -28.99
N TYR A 368 3.53 -36.88 -28.95
CA TYR A 368 3.54 -37.97 -27.99
C TYR A 368 4.75 -37.85 -27.07
N VAL A 369 4.52 -37.97 -25.76
CA VAL A 369 5.60 -38.02 -24.76
C VAL A 369 5.42 -39.24 -23.88
N ARG A 370 6.53 -39.81 -23.41
CA ARG A 370 6.49 -40.83 -22.36
C ARG A 370 6.68 -40.13 -21.02
N PRO A 371 5.68 -40.13 -20.13
CA PRO A 371 5.83 -39.51 -18.83
C PRO A 371 6.88 -40.26 -18.00
N PRO A 372 7.57 -39.59 -17.07
CA PRO A 372 8.55 -40.25 -16.23
C PRO A 372 7.91 -41.32 -15.35
N PRO A 373 8.54 -42.50 -15.16
CA PRO A 373 8.04 -43.54 -14.28
C PRO A 373 8.08 -43.01 -12.84
N VAL A 374 6.89 -42.89 -12.28
CA VAL A 374 6.51 -42.30 -10.98
C VAL A 374 7.61 -42.25 -9.92
N TYR A 375 7.97 -41.03 -9.53
CA TYR A 375 8.30 -40.71 -8.13
C TYR A 375 7.50 -39.47 -7.73
N TYR A 376 6.93 -39.50 -6.52
CA TYR A 376 6.05 -38.50 -5.89
C TYR A 376 5.91 -37.15 -6.61
N GLY A 377 4.71 -36.86 -7.10
CA GLY A 377 4.36 -35.55 -7.67
C GLY A 377 4.60 -35.39 -9.18
N GLY A 378 5.05 -36.42 -9.91
CA GLY A 378 5.21 -36.38 -11.37
C GLY A 378 6.56 -35.84 -11.87
N ILE A 379 7.59 -35.87 -11.01
CA ILE A 379 8.93 -35.35 -11.29
C ILE A 379 9.94 -36.50 -11.27
N ASN A 380 10.77 -36.60 -12.30
CA ASN A 380 11.90 -37.53 -12.34
C ASN A 380 13.11 -36.96 -11.57
N TRP A 381 13.12 -37.10 -10.25
CA TRP A 381 14.21 -36.60 -9.40
C TRP A 381 15.61 -37.12 -9.79
N PRO A 382 15.80 -38.40 -10.15
CA PRO A 382 17.07 -38.87 -10.73
C PRO A 382 17.46 -38.13 -12.02
N GLY A 383 16.47 -37.72 -12.81
CA GLY A 383 16.62 -36.96 -14.05
C GLY A 383 17.03 -35.49 -13.88
N VAL A 384 17.11 -34.96 -12.65
CA VAL A 384 17.54 -33.56 -12.39
C VAL A 384 18.92 -33.30 -13.00
N THR A 385 19.88 -34.21 -12.79
CA THR A 385 21.25 -34.07 -13.28
C THR A 385 21.37 -34.21 -14.80
N GLN A 386 20.35 -34.81 -15.43
CA GLN A 386 20.30 -35.07 -16.87
C GLN A 386 19.35 -34.13 -17.61
N LEU A 387 18.72 -33.19 -16.90
CA LEU A 387 17.67 -32.29 -17.42
C LEU A 387 16.54 -33.06 -18.12
N ARG A 388 16.14 -34.21 -17.56
CA ARG A 388 15.03 -35.07 -18.06
C ARG A 388 13.98 -35.23 -16.98
N LEU A 389 13.45 -34.09 -16.53
CA LEU A 389 12.55 -34.01 -15.38
C LEU A 389 11.13 -34.48 -15.72
N PHE A 390 10.70 -34.21 -16.96
CA PHE A 390 9.28 -34.25 -17.36
C PHE A 390 8.96 -35.31 -18.41
N TRP A 391 9.93 -36.10 -18.85
CA TRP A 391 9.76 -37.16 -19.84
C TRP A 391 10.77 -38.31 -19.63
N SER A 392 10.55 -39.44 -20.31
CA SER A 392 11.39 -40.64 -20.26
C SER A 392 11.65 -41.23 -21.64
N GLN A 393 12.77 -41.94 -21.78
CA GLN A 393 13.08 -42.79 -22.94
C GLN A 393 12.68 -44.25 -22.73
N ASP A 394 12.20 -44.60 -21.54
CA ASP A 394 11.82 -45.97 -21.19
C ASP A 394 10.66 -46.46 -22.06
N GLU A 395 10.95 -47.34 -23.01
CA GLU A 395 9.99 -47.88 -23.97
C GLU A 395 8.91 -48.75 -23.31
N SER A 396 9.09 -49.18 -22.07
CA SER A 396 8.05 -49.87 -21.30
C SER A 396 6.88 -48.96 -20.91
N ILE A 397 7.06 -47.64 -20.98
CA ILE A 397 6.04 -46.65 -20.66
C ILE A 397 5.26 -46.31 -21.92
N GLU A 398 3.94 -46.45 -21.83
CA GLU A 398 3.03 -46.10 -22.93
C GLU A 398 3.12 -44.59 -23.22
N PRO A 399 3.35 -44.18 -24.48
CA PRO A 399 3.36 -42.78 -24.86
C PRO A 399 1.95 -42.19 -24.73
N VAL A 400 1.85 -40.98 -24.19
CA VAL A 400 0.59 -40.27 -24.02
C VAL A 400 0.48 -39.10 -25.00
N PRO A 401 -0.70 -38.83 -25.58
CA PRO A 401 -0.90 -37.71 -26.47
C PRO A 401 -0.92 -36.39 -25.69
N VAL A 402 -0.19 -35.40 -26.19
CA VAL A 402 -0.07 -34.06 -25.62
C VAL A 402 -0.18 -32.99 -26.72
N ARG A 403 -0.32 -31.73 -26.32
CA ARG A 403 -0.28 -30.59 -27.25
C ARG A 403 1.16 -30.38 -27.71
N ASP A 404 1.37 -30.22 -29.02
CA ASP A 404 2.67 -29.85 -29.57
C ASP A 404 2.90 -28.33 -29.45
N ILE A 405 3.17 -27.89 -28.22
CA ILE A 405 3.42 -26.48 -27.94
C ILE A 405 4.79 -26.09 -28.50
N TYR A 406 5.78 -27.00 -28.47
CA TYR A 406 7.10 -26.76 -29.07
C TYR A 406 7.01 -26.35 -30.54
N LYS A 407 6.23 -27.09 -31.34
CA LYS A 407 6.03 -26.73 -32.74
C LYS A 407 5.28 -25.41 -32.90
N LEU A 408 4.23 -25.18 -32.11
CA LEU A 408 3.47 -23.92 -32.13
C LEU A 408 4.37 -22.71 -31.90
N GLU A 409 5.28 -22.79 -30.92
CA GLU A 409 6.29 -21.77 -30.64
C GLU A 409 7.15 -21.47 -31.88
N PHE A 410 7.72 -22.51 -32.51
CA PHE A 410 8.55 -22.34 -33.71
C PHE A 410 7.76 -21.76 -34.89
N ASP A 411 6.54 -22.25 -35.13
CA ASP A 411 5.68 -21.79 -36.22
C ASP A 411 5.31 -20.31 -36.06
N LEU A 412 5.00 -19.86 -34.84
CA LEU A 412 4.65 -18.46 -34.57
C LEU A 412 5.85 -17.54 -34.77
N PHE A 413 7.01 -17.90 -34.23
CA PHE A 413 8.20 -17.05 -34.23
C PHE A 413 9.04 -17.14 -35.51
N GLN A 414 8.62 -17.91 -36.53
CA GLN A 414 9.17 -17.71 -37.88
C GLN A 414 8.79 -16.34 -38.46
N ASP A 415 7.70 -15.74 -38.00
CA ASP A 415 7.29 -14.40 -38.41
C ASP A 415 8.00 -13.33 -37.55
N ALA A 416 8.82 -12.51 -38.21
CA ALA A 416 9.56 -11.43 -37.59
C ALA A 416 8.64 -10.38 -36.91
N VAL A 417 7.40 -10.22 -37.38
CA VAL A 417 6.43 -9.31 -36.75
C VAL A 417 6.07 -9.81 -35.35
N TRP A 418 5.83 -11.12 -35.21
CA TRP A 418 5.56 -11.72 -33.90
C TRP A 418 6.78 -11.66 -32.98
N VAL A 419 7.99 -11.87 -33.52
CA VAL A 419 9.23 -11.70 -32.74
C VAL A 419 9.31 -10.28 -32.18
N VAL A 420 9.18 -9.25 -33.03
CA VAL A 420 9.25 -7.85 -32.59
C VAL A 420 8.14 -7.52 -31.60
N PHE A 421 6.92 -7.98 -31.84
CA PHE A 421 5.79 -7.77 -30.93
C PHE A 421 6.08 -8.31 -29.52
N TYR A 422 6.60 -9.54 -29.41
CA TYR A 422 6.93 -10.16 -28.13
C TYR A 422 8.15 -9.52 -27.45
N LEU A 423 9.13 -9.04 -28.20
CA LEU A 423 10.25 -8.26 -27.64
C LEU A 423 9.77 -6.93 -27.05
N LEU A 424 8.88 -6.21 -27.76
CA LEU A 424 8.29 -4.98 -27.24
C LEU A 424 7.41 -5.23 -26.01
N ALA A 425 6.61 -6.30 -26.01
CA ALA A 425 5.83 -6.71 -24.85
C ALA A 425 6.72 -7.04 -23.65
N THR A 426 7.87 -7.70 -23.88
CA THR A 426 8.86 -7.98 -22.83
C THR A 426 9.45 -6.68 -22.27
N CYS A 427 9.78 -5.70 -23.11
CA CYS A 427 10.21 -4.38 -22.65
C CYS A 427 9.14 -3.65 -21.82
N ALA A 428 7.88 -3.71 -22.23
CA ALA A 428 6.76 -3.13 -21.49
C ALA A 428 6.56 -3.83 -20.13
N PHE A 429 6.65 -5.16 -20.10
CA PHE A 429 6.60 -5.97 -18.89
C PHE A 429 7.74 -5.59 -17.94
N MET A 430 8.95 -5.40 -18.46
CA MET A 430 10.10 -4.98 -17.69
C MET A 430 9.93 -3.60 -17.06
N GLY A 431 9.45 -2.61 -17.82
CA GLY A 431 9.13 -1.30 -17.28
C GLY A 431 8.12 -1.39 -16.14
N HIS A 432 7.03 -2.15 -16.35
CA HIS A 432 6.00 -2.36 -15.35
C HIS A 432 6.56 -3.00 -14.07
N MET A 433 7.38 -4.04 -14.20
CA MET A 433 8.02 -4.73 -13.08
C MET A 433 8.99 -3.82 -12.31
N ILE A 434 9.82 -3.03 -13.00
CA ILE A 434 10.77 -2.10 -12.38
C ILE A 434 10.05 -1.04 -11.56
N TRP A 435 9.03 -0.39 -12.14
CA TRP A 435 8.24 0.62 -11.44
C TRP A 435 7.41 0.00 -10.31
N GLY A 436 6.88 -1.20 -10.51
CA GLY A 436 6.17 -1.95 -9.48
C GLY A 436 7.07 -2.27 -8.28
N TRP A 437 8.28 -2.77 -8.53
CA TRP A 437 9.26 -3.09 -7.49
C TRP A 437 9.65 -1.88 -6.67
N GLN A 438 9.93 -0.75 -7.33
CA GLN A 438 10.23 0.52 -6.67
C GLN A 438 9.11 0.96 -5.72
N LYS A 439 7.86 0.59 -5.98
CA LYS A 439 6.71 0.88 -5.11
C LYS A 439 6.51 -0.15 -4.00
N VAL A 440 6.91 -1.39 -4.23
CA VAL A 440 6.72 -2.50 -3.29
C VAL A 440 7.79 -2.57 -2.21
N VAL A 441 9.07 -2.39 -2.56
CA VAL A 441 10.20 -2.51 -1.61
C VAL A 441 10.06 -1.63 -0.35
N PRO A 442 9.69 -0.33 -0.44
CA PRO A 442 9.54 0.51 0.75
C PRO A 442 8.20 0.31 1.49
N CYS A 443 7.32 -0.58 1.01
CA CYS A 443 6.03 -0.81 1.67
C CYS A 443 6.22 -1.48 3.03
N SER A 444 5.43 -1.07 4.02
CA SER A 444 5.43 -1.68 5.37
C SER A 444 5.17 -3.18 5.35
N ALA A 445 4.40 -3.67 4.38
CA ALA A 445 4.16 -5.10 4.18
C ALA A 445 5.46 -5.90 3.91
N PHE A 446 6.44 -5.28 3.26
CA PHE A 446 7.73 -5.90 2.96
C PHE A 446 8.67 -5.92 4.17
N ALA A 447 8.46 -5.01 5.14
CA ALA A 447 9.21 -4.95 6.40
C ALA A 447 10.75 -5.02 6.18
N ILE A 448 11.24 -4.27 5.18
CA ILE A 448 12.68 -4.17 4.88
C ILE A 448 13.27 -3.02 5.72
N PRO A 449 14.38 -3.25 6.45
CA PRO A 449 15.06 -2.19 7.19
C PRO A 449 15.47 -1.04 6.26
N LYS A 450 15.35 0.21 6.73
CA LYS A 450 15.49 1.41 5.88
C LYS A 450 16.81 1.45 5.12
N LYS A 451 17.91 1.06 5.75
CA LYS A 451 19.25 1.00 5.12
C LYS A 451 19.36 -0.01 3.97
N GLN A 452 18.55 -1.05 4.01
CA GLN A 452 18.60 -2.14 3.04
C GLN A 452 17.72 -1.86 1.81
N ILE A 453 16.77 -0.92 1.90
CA ILE A 453 15.80 -0.60 0.82
C ILE A 453 16.50 -0.36 -0.53
N ASN A 454 17.54 0.47 -0.56
CA ASN A 454 18.23 0.80 -1.81
C ASN A 454 18.91 -0.43 -2.43
N ARG A 455 19.57 -1.25 -1.62
CA ARG A 455 20.25 -2.47 -2.08
C ARG A 455 19.24 -3.51 -2.57
N VAL A 456 18.15 -3.74 -1.82
CA VAL A 456 17.08 -4.65 -2.22
C VAL A 456 16.38 -4.18 -3.50
N THR A 457 16.21 -2.87 -3.67
CA THR A 457 15.67 -2.29 -4.91
C THR A 457 16.57 -2.64 -6.09
N TRP A 458 17.89 -2.42 -5.97
CA TRP A 458 18.87 -2.78 -6.99
C TRP A 458 18.89 -4.28 -7.32
N TYR A 459 18.87 -5.14 -6.31
CA TYR A 459 18.85 -6.59 -6.54
C TYR A 459 17.61 -7.05 -7.29
N GLY A 460 16.44 -6.47 -6.99
CA GLY A 460 15.24 -6.77 -7.75
C GLY A 460 15.37 -6.35 -9.22
N TRP A 461 15.98 -5.20 -9.53
CA TRP A 461 16.19 -4.80 -10.93
C TRP A 461 17.15 -5.72 -11.68
N ILE A 462 18.25 -6.14 -11.04
CA ILE A 462 19.18 -7.12 -11.62
C ILE A 462 18.44 -8.41 -11.94
N TRP A 463 17.68 -8.92 -10.98
CA TRP A 463 16.94 -10.15 -11.13
C TRP A 463 15.85 -10.03 -12.22
N MET A 464 15.15 -8.92 -12.30
CA MET A 464 14.19 -8.65 -13.38
C MET A 464 14.89 -8.63 -14.75
N GLY A 465 16.08 -8.04 -14.84
CA GLY A 465 16.88 -8.06 -16.06
C GLY A 465 17.19 -9.48 -16.52
N LEU A 466 17.55 -10.38 -15.59
CA LEU A 466 17.77 -11.80 -15.89
C LEU A 466 16.50 -12.49 -16.40
N VAL A 467 15.34 -12.22 -15.77
CA VAL A 467 14.05 -12.75 -16.24
C VAL A 467 13.70 -12.23 -17.65
N ALA A 468 13.99 -10.96 -17.94
CA ALA A 468 13.81 -10.41 -19.27
C ALA A 468 14.67 -11.12 -20.32
N LEU A 469 15.94 -11.40 -19.99
CA LEU A 469 16.84 -12.12 -20.89
C LEU A 469 16.29 -13.51 -21.20
N CYS A 470 15.71 -14.20 -20.23
CA CYS A 470 15.01 -15.47 -20.49
C CYS A 470 13.87 -15.28 -21.51
N TYR A 471 13.00 -14.29 -21.33
CA TYR A 471 11.88 -14.06 -22.25
C TYR A 471 12.31 -13.60 -23.65
N VAL A 472 13.37 -12.79 -23.75
CA VAL A 472 13.95 -12.36 -25.03
C VAL A 472 14.61 -13.53 -25.76
N SER A 473 15.24 -14.44 -25.02
CA SER A 473 16.01 -15.54 -25.61
C SER A 473 15.15 -16.47 -26.48
N PHE A 474 13.89 -16.67 -26.10
CA PHE A 474 13.03 -17.69 -26.70
C PHE A 474 12.50 -17.33 -28.11
N PRO A 475 11.89 -16.14 -28.35
CA PRO A 475 11.50 -15.72 -29.69
C PRO A 475 12.71 -15.64 -30.64
N LEU A 476 13.85 -15.16 -30.15
CA LEU A 476 15.09 -15.08 -30.92
C LEU A 476 15.64 -16.47 -31.28
N TYR A 477 15.57 -17.42 -30.34
CA TYR A 477 15.98 -18.79 -30.60
C TYR A 477 15.13 -19.44 -31.68
N CYS A 478 13.80 -19.34 -31.56
CA CYS A 478 12.89 -19.92 -32.55
C CYS A 478 13.04 -19.27 -33.94
N TYR A 479 13.31 -17.97 -33.99
CA TYR A 479 13.53 -17.26 -35.26
C TYR A 479 14.86 -17.61 -35.93
N THR A 480 15.92 -17.87 -35.15
CA THR A 480 17.28 -18.02 -35.69
C THR A 480 17.76 -19.46 -35.82
N GLN A 481 17.15 -20.39 -35.08
CA GLN A 481 17.57 -21.79 -35.04
C GLN A 481 16.55 -22.69 -35.74
N PRO A 482 17.01 -23.79 -36.38
CA PRO A 482 16.08 -24.78 -36.90
C PRO A 482 15.37 -25.52 -35.76
N MET A 483 14.11 -25.86 -35.99
CA MET A 483 13.31 -26.68 -35.06
C MET A 483 13.96 -28.06 -34.89
N LYS A 484 14.16 -28.49 -33.63
CA LYS A 484 14.68 -29.83 -33.33
C LYS A 484 13.61 -30.89 -33.54
N THR A 485 14.03 -32.10 -33.89
CA THR A 485 13.20 -33.30 -33.86
C THR A 485 13.34 -34.01 -32.51
N GLY A 486 12.26 -34.57 -31.99
CA GLY A 486 12.29 -35.36 -30.75
C GLY A 486 12.33 -36.86 -31.01
N ALA A 487 12.65 -37.61 -29.95
CA ALA A 487 12.75 -39.06 -29.97
C ALA A 487 11.39 -39.74 -30.16
N LEU A 488 10.30 -39.08 -29.74
CA LEU A 488 8.95 -39.65 -29.78
C LEU A 488 8.07 -39.12 -30.92
N GLY A 489 8.49 -38.04 -31.59
CA GLY A 489 7.91 -37.52 -32.85
C GLY A 489 6.38 -37.52 -32.93
N GLN A 490 5.85 -37.57 -34.15
CA GLN A 490 4.45 -37.93 -34.41
C GLN A 490 4.33 -39.46 -34.51
N VAL A 491 4.73 -40.20 -33.48
CA VAL A 491 4.44 -41.64 -33.39
C VAL A 491 2.95 -41.77 -33.08
N GLY A 492 2.13 -41.62 -34.13
CA GLY A 492 0.69 -41.79 -34.16
C GLY A 492 0.30 -42.56 -35.41
#